data_AF-A0A2U2RHE8-F1
#
_entry.id   AF-A0A2U2RHE8-F1
#
_cell.length_a   1.000
_cell.length_b   1.000
_cell.length_c   1.000
_cell.angle_alpha   90.00
_cell.angle_beta   90.00
_cell.angle_gamma   90.00
#
_symmetry.space_group_name_H-M   'P 1'
#
loop_
_entity.id
_entity.type
_entity.pdbx_description
1 polymer ?
#
loop_
_entity_poly.entity_id
_entity_poly.type
_entity_poly.pdbx_seq_one_letter_code
_entity_poly.pdbx_strand_id
1 'polypeptide(L)'
;MVSVDIPASRVPAETTARRERPRPTAHADVASGVVSGTPLTPSNLDDLDEPGVWSIVGADHIENAPTATPGTLEVVLFASAGVAVQTYTTLAHGPGSAPQLYMRTTLLAHGWTGVPWTVVGAPPAGTPPERTALDDAQASDHATRVEFARARRGGGIGTGGQPVVMLRFDHWLAAFRDKCLPVLRAHGLVGTLNVNFDNLGTEQNGGGSITWDDVQAWNQYDGIEIANHGSTHTNASTREAIRHEIMDGRRNLEAAMPRVAVETWQEHGSAYLIASDIEGDEGLDLGRTLDAFTQSYAGRLVMAEHAIVEGKVGGFYPALSGSPQIGQSHFSIDRQRSAQTIATVQFAQRAGRGVTIYLHPGLLDTVRVGNHLWAVSYGADGSRTLTPSIPGGGALTFTDDAALRAWAAANGHIVHQTSADFTATCAWLEAERDAGRIMVMTAAGGGFADASHARRENLLVRDLWQGSAWARSGSGRDFRAVSTPRAGAMSQRLLLYTRFGWAMGAAHELVVLARAQSTTSLMLSVEQLGNPDNWCSTRTFTVPGDGKLHTYRLNIALPRDRSIPQMIVRVGGPDLTIEGEPQLVAI
;
A
#
# COMPACT_ATOMS: atom_id res chain seq x y z
N MET A 1 4.52 22.97 -82.23
CA MET A 1 4.93 21.75 -81.50
C MET A 1 6.33 21.99 -80.98
N VAL A 2 6.44 22.31 -79.69
CA VAL A 2 7.72 22.56 -79.03
C VAL A 2 7.76 21.63 -77.83
N SER A 3 8.64 20.63 -77.91
CA SER A 3 8.94 19.66 -76.86
C SER A 3 10.01 20.28 -75.96
N VAL A 4 9.76 20.34 -74.66
CA VAL A 4 10.74 20.78 -73.66
C VAL A 4 10.94 19.64 -72.67
N ASP A 5 12.15 19.09 -72.68
CA ASP A 5 12.64 18.08 -71.75
C ASP A 5 12.82 18.66 -70.34
N ILE A 6 12.34 17.94 -69.32
CA ILE A 6 12.55 18.24 -67.90
C ILE A 6 13.50 17.18 -67.32
N PRO A 7 14.60 17.57 -66.65
CA PRO A 7 15.57 16.63 -66.11
C PRO A 7 15.12 16.02 -64.77
N ALA A 8 15.49 14.76 -64.58
CA ALA A 8 15.22 13.96 -63.39
C ALA A 8 15.87 14.53 -62.11
N SER A 9 15.04 14.83 -61.10
CA SER A 9 15.49 15.18 -59.75
C SER A 9 15.87 13.93 -58.96
N ARG A 10 17.11 13.92 -58.44
CA ARG A 10 17.66 12.91 -57.53
C ARG A 10 16.88 12.84 -56.22
N VAL A 11 16.43 11.65 -55.86
CA VAL A 11 15.95 11.29 -54.52
C VAL A 11 17.17 10.95 -53.65
N PRO A 12 17.33 11.53 -52.44
CA PRO A 12 18.39 11.12 -51.53
C PRO A 12 18.04 9.80 -50.84
N ALA A 13 19.03 8.91 -50.77
CA ALA A 13 18.94 7.59 -50.18
C ALA A 13 18.60 7.62 -48.68
N GLU A 14 17.57 6.87 -48.29
CA GLU A 14 17.29 6.51 -46.90
C GLU A 14 18.46 5.70 -46.34
N THR A 15 19.14 6.26 -45.34
CA THR A 15 20.12 5.57 -44.53
C THR A 15 19.39 4.86 -43.40
N THR A 16 19.15 3.56 -43.57
CA THR A 16 18.69 2.67 -42.49
C THR A 16 19.81 2.45 -41.47
N ALA A 17 19.94 3.38 -40.52
CA ALA A 17 20.76 3.18 -39.32
C ALA A 17 20.02 2.23 -38.36
N ARG A 18 20.37 0.96 -38.45
CA ARG A 18 19.94 -0.10 -37.54
C ARG A 18 20.50 0.22 -36.14
N ARG A 19 19.65 0.70 -35.23
CA ARG A 19 20.00 0.83 -33.80
C ARG A 19 20.27 -0.57 -33.23
N GLU A 20 21.53 -0.93 -33.06
CA GLU A 20 21.91 -2.06 -32.23
C GLU A 20 21.50 -1.77 -30.78
N ARG A 21 20.59 -2.59 -30.25
CA ARG A 21 20.26 -2.58 -28.83
C ARG A 21 21.47 -3.13 -28.06
N PRO A 22 21.86 -2.52 -26.92
CA PRO A 22 22.89 -3.11 -26.06
C PRO A 22 22.44 -4.50 -25.62
N ARG A 23 23.31 -5.51 -25.77
CA ARG A 23 23.11 -6.83 -25.15
C ARG A 23 23.12 -6.65 -23.63
N PRO A 24 22.13 -7.18 -22.89
CA PRO A 24 22.19 -7.19 -21.44
C PRO A 24 23.33 -8.11 -21.00
N THR A 25 24.24 -7.59 -20.20
CA THR A 25 25.22 -8.39 -19.45
C THR A 25 24.47 -9.20 -18.39
N ALA A 26 24.74 -10.50 -18.36
CA ALA A 26 24.15 -11.45 -17.43
C ALA A 26 24.45 -11.04 -15.97
N HIS A 27 23.40 -10.61 -15.26
CA HIS A 27 23.38 -10.57 -13.81
C HIS A 27 22.65 -11.82 -13.29
N ALA A 28 23.18 -12.33 -12.18
CA ALA A 28 22.91 -13.63 -11.57
C ALA A 28 21.43 -13.92 -11.28
N ASP A 29 21.14 -15.23 -11.23
CA ASP A 29 19.86 -15.89 -10.98
C ASP A 29 18.97 -15.16 -9.95
N VAL A 30 17.98 -14.44 -10.46
CA VAL A 30 16.76 -14.08 -9.75
C VAL A 30 15.68 -14.95 -10.38
N ALA A 31 15.06 -15.81 -9.56
CA ALA A 31 14.02 -16.77 -9.93
C ALA A 31 13.13 -16.27 -11.07
N SER A 32 13.43 -16.73 -12.29
CA SER A 32 12.44 -16.74 -13.35
C SER A 32 11.34 -17.66 -12.84
N GLY A 33 10.15 -17.12 -12.59
CA GLY A 33 8.97 -17.93 -12.35
C GLY A 33 8.77 -18.79 -13.59
N VAL A 34 9.29 -20.02 -13.55
CA VAL A 34 9.03 -21.02 -14.57
C VAL A 34 7.56 -21.36 -14.39
N VAL A 35 6.70 -20.85 -15.27
CA VAL A 35 5.45 -21.56 -15.57
C VAL A 35 5.93 -22.88 -16.17
N SER A 36 6.04 -23.93 -15.36
CA SER A 36 6.41 -25.24 -15.89
C SER A 36 5.23 -25.68 -16.76
N GLY A 37 5.31 -25.42 -18.06
CA GLY A 37 4.29 -25.81 -19.04
C GLY A 37 4.17 -27.32 -19.21
N THR A 38 4.88 -28.11 -18.41
CA THR A 38 4.76 -29.56 -18.35
C THR A 38 3.70 -29.91 -17.31
N PRO A 39 2.58 -30.54 -17.70
CA PRO A 39 1.63 -31.07 -16.74
C PRO A 39 2.35 -32.01 -15.77
N LEU A 40 2.14 -31.81 -14.48
CA LEU A 40 2.64 -32.74 -13.47
C LEU A 40 1.50 -33.66 -13.02
N THR A 41 1.83 -34.93 -12.83
CA THR A 41 1.00 -35.92 -12.13
C THR A 41 1.72 -36.29 -10.83
N PRO A 42 1.82 -35.37 -9.85
CA PRO A 42 2.44 -35.71 -8.57
C PRO A 42 1.60 -36.82 -7.91
N SER A 43 2.24 -37.76 -7.22
CA SER A 43 1.52 -38.72 -6.38
C SER A 43 0.94 -38.05 -5.13
N ASN A 44 1.53 -36.94 -4.67
CA ASN A 44 1.13 -36.21 -3.47
C ASN A 44 1.38 -34.69 -3.63
N LEU A 45 0.40 -33.83 -3.31
CA LEU A 45 0.59 -32.36 -3.39
C LEU A 45 1.48 -31.79 -2.27
N ASP A 46 1.71 -32.55 -1.20
CA ASP A 46 2.63 -32.16 -0.14
C ASP A 46 4.09 -32.19 -0.62
N ASP A 47 4.40 -32.93 -1.69
CA ASP A 47 5.74 -32.99 -2.25
C ASP A 47 6.06 -31.78 -3.15
N LEU A 48 5.06 -30.95 -3.47
CA LEU A 48 5.22 -29.74 -4.27
C LEU A 48 5.48 -28.52 -3.38
N ASP A 49 6.71 -28.39 -2.93
CA ASP A 49 7.18 -27.27 -2.11
C ASP A 49 7.92 -26.19 -2.91
N GLU A 50 8.31 -26.46 -4.16
CA GLU A 50 8.95 -25.46 -5.02
C GLU A 50 8.00 -24.33 -5.44
N PRO A 51 8.40 -23.05 -5.29
CA PRO A 51 7.59 -21.91 -5.71
C PRO A 51 7.27 -21.95 -7.19
N GLY A 52 6.00 -21.83 -7.56
CA GLY A 52 5.59 -21.91 -8.95
C GLY A 52 4.09 -22.07 -9.13
N VAL A 53 3.69 -22.16 -10.41
CA VAL A 53 2.31 -22.45 -10.81
C VAL A 53 2.32 -23.73 -11.62
N TRP A 54 1.62 -24.74 -11.13
CA TRP A 54 1.63 -26.11 -11.61
C TRP A 54 0.26 -26.49 -12.16
N SER A 55 0.20 -26.99 -13.39
CA SER A 55 -1.03 -27.58 -13.94
C SER A 55 -1.16 -29.02 -13.46
N ILE A 56 -2.21 -29.30 -12.70
CA ILE A 56 -2.50 -30.61 -12.12
C ILE A 56 -3.55 -31.27 -12.99
N VAL A 57 -3.11 -32.18 -13.86
CA VAL A 57 -3.98 -32.92 -14.78
C VAL A 57 -4.11 -34.36 -14.32
N GLY A 58 -5.33 -34.90 -14.37
CA GLY A 58 -5.65 -36.33 -14.36
C GLY A 58 -4.80 -37.24 -13.46
N ALA A 59 -5.32 -37.54 -12.28
CA ALA A 59 -5.19 -38.86 -11.66
C ALA A 59 -6.41 -39.05 -10.75
N ASP A 60 -6.99 -40.25 -10.75
CA ASP A 60 -8.17 -40.60 -9.95
C ASP A 60 -7.90 -40.48 -8.43
N HIS A 61 -6.62 -40.27 -8.06
CA HIS A 61 -6.18 -39.94 -6.72
C HIS A 61 -4.80 -39.27 -6.73
N ILE A 62 -4.74 -37.99 -6.35
CA ILE A 62 -3.50 -37.33 -5.91
C ILE A 62 -3.61 -37.21 -4.40
N GLU A 63 -2.66 -37.80 -3.67
CA GLU A 63 -2.66 -37.76 -2.22
C GLU A 63 -2.58 -36.30 -1.74
N ASN A 64 -3.35 -35.97 -0.70
CA ASN A 64 -3.47 -34.63 -0.13
C ASN A 64 -3.96 -33.54 -1.11
N ALA A 65 -4.53 -33.89 -2.26
CA ALA A 65 -5.28 -32.93 -3.05
C ALA A 65 -6.61 -32.57 -2.36
N PRO A 66 -7.05 -31.29 -2.40
CA PRO A 66 -8.31 -30.89 -1.78
C PRO A 66 -9.55 -31.49 -2.47
N THR A 67 -9.38 -31.96 -3.71
CA THR A 67 -10.43 -32.53 -4.55
C THR A 67 -9.80 -33.40 -5.65
N ALA A 68 -10.59 -34.32 -6.21
CA ALA A 68 -10.20 -35.11 -7.38
C ALA A 68 -10.29 -34.32 -8.70
N THR A 69 -10.93 -33.15 -8.68
CA THR A 69 -11.08 -32.29 -9.85
C THR A 69 -9.71 -31.72 -10.28
N PRO A 70 -9.29 -31.87 -11.55
CA PRO A 70 -8.08 -31.25 -12.08
C PRO A 70 -8.08 -29.73 -11.91
N GLY A 71 -6.90 -29.13 -11.84
CA GLY A 71 -6.78 -27.73 -11.46
C GLY A 71 -5.39 -27.14 -11.66
N THR A 72 -5.17 -25.97 -11.08
CA THR A 72 -3.88 -25.29 -11.02
C THR A 72 -3.49 -25.13 -9.56
N LEU A 73 -2.29 -25.60 -9.21
CA LEU A 73 -1.68 -25.37 -7.90
C LEU A 73 -0.68 -24.23 -8.00
N GLU A 74 -0.85 -23.19 -7.20
CA GLU A 74 0.15 -22.16 -6.96
C GLU A 74 0.82 -22.44 -5.62
N VAL A 75 2.14 -22.56 -5.63
CA VAL A 75 2.99 -22.69 -4.44
C VAL A 75 3.78 -21.40 -4.29
N VAL A 76 3.70 -20.77 -3.12
CA VAL A 76 4.46 -19.58 -2.80
C VAL A 76 5.22 -19.82 -1.52
N LEU A 77 6.56 -19.88 -1.62
CA LEU A 77 7.42 -19.89 -0.44
C LEU A 77 7.85 -18.48 -0.07
N PHE A 78 7.65 -18.13 1.19
CA PHE A 78 8.18 -16.94 1.81
C PHE A 78 9.31 -17.36 2.74
N ALA A 79 10.45 -17.76 2.16
CA ALA A 79 11.60 -18.34 2.87
C ALA A 79 12.05 -17.51 4.08
N SER A 80 11.86 -16.19 4.05
CA SER A 80 12.24 -15.26 5.11
C SER A 80 11.17 -15.03 6.19
N ALA A 81 9.90 -15.32 5.90
CA ALA A 81 8.82 -15.35 6.89
C ALA A 81 8.66 -16.75 7.51
N GLY A 82 9.31 -17.76 6.93
CA GLY A 82 9.04 -19.17 7.23
C GLY A 82 7.65 -19.62 6.78
N VAL A 83 6.93 -18.79 6.00
CA VAL A 83 5.57 -19.10 5.58
C VAL A 83 5.61 -19.77 4.21
N ALA A 84 4.80 -20.78 4.00
CA ALA A 84 4.47 -21.30 2.68
C ALA A 84 2.95 -21.24 2.48
N VAL A 85 2.51 -20.86 1.28
CA VAL A 85 1.10 -20.86 0.88
C VAL A 85 0.94 -21.75 -0.34
N GLN A 86 -0.08 -22.60 -0.30
CA GLN A 86 -0.54 -23.36 -1.46
C GLN A 86 -1.98 -22.98 -1.77
N THR A 87 -2.22 -22.66 -3.03
CA THR A 87 -3.54 -22.29 -3.54
C THR A 87 -3.89 -23.23 -4.70
N TYR A 88 -4.99 -23.98 -4.57
CA TYR A 88 -5.46 -24.89 -5.60
C TYR A 88 -6.75 -24.36 -6.23
N THR A 89 -6.73 -24.06 -7.53
CA THR A 89 -7.91 -23.61 -8.28
C THR A 89 -8.38 -24.72 -9.20
N THR A 90 -9.59 -25.23 -9.01
CA THR A 90 -10.14 -26.28 -9.88
C THR A 90 -10.47 -25.76 -11.27
N LEU A 91 -10.38 -26.61 -12.28
CA LEU A 91 -11.01 -26.36 -13.57
C LEU A 91 -12.54 -26.46 -13.40
N ALA A 92 -13.27 -25.64 -14.16
CA ALA A 92 -14.73 -25.75 -14.22
C ALA A 92 -15.12 -27.09 -14.88
N HIS A 93 -15.81 -27.96 -14.15
CA HIS A 93 -16.33 -29.23 -14.66
C HIS A 93 -17.73 -29.05 -15.29
N GLY A 94 -17.74 -28.47 -16.49
CA GLY A 94 -18.92 -28.40 -17.35
C GLY A 94 -19.70 -27.09 -17.29
N PRO A 95 -20.78 -26.97 -18.09
CA PRO A 95 -21.56 -25.75 -18.18
C PRO A 95 -22.24 -25.44 -16.83
N GLY A 96 -21.87 -24.32 -16.21
CA GLY A 96 -22.50 -23.80 -14.99
C GLY A 96 -21.78 -24.11 -13.67
N SER A 97 -20.70 -24.89 -13.66
CA SER A 97 -19.86 -25.05 -12.45
C SER A 97 -18.83 -23.93 -12.37
N ALA A 98 -18.76 -23.22 -11.24
CA ALA A 98 -17.67 -22.28 -10.98
C ALA A 98 -16.40 -23.02 -10.50
N PRO A 99 -15.19 -22.55 -10.88
CA PRO A 99 -13.95 -22.95 -10.23
C PRO A 99 -14.05 -22.81 -8.71
N GLN A 100 -13.60 -23.83 -7.98
CA GLN A 100 -13.41 -23.79 -6.54
C GLN A 100 -11.96 -23.43 -6.24
N LEU A 101 -11.78 -22.55 -5.28
CA LEU A 101 -10.48 -22.15 -4.79
C LEU A 101 -10.26 -22.79 -3.43
N TYR A 102 -9.12 -23.44 -3.25
CA TYR A 102 -8.69 -24.00 -1.97
C TYR A 102 -7.38 -23.34 -1.57
N MET A 103 -7.19 -23.11 -0.29
CA MET A 103 -5.97 -22.53 0.24
C MET A 103 -5.54 -23.29 1.48
N ARG A 104 -4.23 -23.45 1.65
CA ARG A 104 -3.61 -23.83 2.92
C ARG A 104 -2.33 -23.04 3.13
N THR A 105 -2.03 -22.78 4.39
CA THR A 105 -0.87 -21.97 4.81
C THR A 105 -0.15 -22.69 5.93
N THR A 106 1.17 -22.74 5.87
CA THR A 106 2.02 -23.30 6.92
C THR A 106 3.14 -22.34 7.30
N LEU A 107 3.60 -22.42 8.54
CA LEU A 107 4.77 -21.70 9.07
C LEU A 107 6.06 -22.52 8.96
N LEU A 108 5.99 -23.66 8.27
CA LEU A 108 7.14 -24.50 7.97
C LEU A 108 7.35 -24.45 6.46
N ALA A 109 8.49 -23.95 6.01
CA ALA A 109 8.79 -23.78 4.59
C ALA A 109 8.65 -25.09 3.76
N HIS A 110 8.65 -26.27 4.40
CA HIS A 110 8.60 -27.59 3.77
C HIS A 110 7.76 -28.62 4.56
N GLY A 111 6.57 -28.25 5.02
CA GLY A 111 5.76 -29.10 5.90
C GLY A 111 4.26 -28.98 5.66
N TRP A 112 3.78 -29.60 4.57
CA TRP A 112 2.36 -29.63 4.22
C TRP A 112 1.57 -30.76 4.91
N THR A 113 2.28 -31.79 5.37
CA THR A 113 1.66 -32.95 6.03
C THR A 113 0.84 -32.52 7.24
N GLY A 114 -0.46 -32.85 7.19
CA GLY A 114 -1.40 -32.50 8.26
C GLY A 114 -1.91 -31.06 8.22
N VAL A 115 -1.52 -30.24 7.24
CA VAL A 115 -2.07 -28.90 7.04
C VAL A 115 -3.34 -29.00 6.20
N PRO A 116 -4.53 -28.73 6.78
CA PRO A 116 -5.78 -28.93 6.08
C PRO A 116 -6.00 -27.88 4.99
N TRP A 117 -6.63 -28.30 3.91
CA TRP A 117 -7.14 -27.38 2.88
C TRP A 117 -8.41 -26.69 3.37
N THR A 118 -8.50 -25.39 3.12
CA THR A 118 -9.72 -24.61 3.35
C THR A 118 -10.30 -24.22 2.01
N VAL A 119 -11.60 -24.47 1.79
CA VAL A 119 -12.29 -23.97 0.60
C VAL A 119 -12.50 -22.47 0.77
N VAL A 120 -11.92 -21.68 -0.13
CA VAL A 120 -12.07 -20.23 -0.14
C VAL A 120 -13.45 -19.90 -0.73
N GLY A 121 -14.31 -19.33 0.11
CA GLY A 121 -15.65 -18.89 -0.29
C GLY A 121 -16.76 -19.94 -0.21
N ALA A 122 -16.50 -21.14 0.32
CA ALA A 122 -17.59 -22.05 0.67
C ALA A 122 -18.33 -21.52 1.91
N PRO A 123 -19.67 -21.56 1.94
CA PRO A 123 -20.40 -21.34 3.18
C PRO A 123 -20.01 -22.44 4.20
N PRO A 124 -19.88 -22.10 5.49
CA PRO A 124 -19.47 -23.06 6.51
C PRO A 124 -20.38 -24.30 6.52
N ALA A 125 -19.76 -25.47 6.70
CA ALA A 125 -20.48 -26.73 6.85
C ALA A 125 -21.18 -26.78 8.22
N GLY A 126 -22.43 -26.35 8.25
CA GLY A 126 -23.29 -26.38 9.43
C GLY A 126 -24.55 -25.57 9.17
N THR A 127 -25.65 -25.90 9.84
CA THR A 127 -26.79 -24.99 9.89
C THR A 127 -26.28 -23.68 10.51
N PRO A 128 -26.27 -22.56 9.78
CA PRO A 128 -25.82 -21.31 10.36
C PRO A 128 -26.64 -21.06 11.63
N PRO A 129 -26.02 -20.63 12.74
CA PRO A 129 -26.78 -20.21 13.90
C PRO A 129 -27.85 -19.21 13.44
N GLU A 130 -29.03 -19.29 14.04
CA GLU A 130 -30.17 -18.45 13.69
C GLU A 130 -29.71 -16.99 13.68
N ARG A 131 -29.66 -16.36 12.49
CA ARG A 131 -29.21 -14.98 12.37
C ARG A 131 -30.16 -14.09 13.15
N THR A 132 -29.61 -13.33 14.08
CA THR A 132 -30.39 -12.35 14.82
C THR A 132 -30.59 -11.10 13.95
N ALA A 133 -31.66 -10.34 14.17
CA ALA A 133 -31.88 -9.06 13.48
C ALA A 133 -30.70 -8.06 13.67
N LEU A 134 -29.86 -8.27 14.68
CA LEU A 134 -28.64 -7.50 14.90
C LEU A 134 -27.57 -7.78 13.82
N ASP A 135 -27.48 -9.02 13.33
CA ASP A 135 -26.47 -9.45 12.36
C ASP A 135 -26.75 -8.86 10.97
N ASP A 136 -28.03 -8.77 10.57
CA ASP A 136 -28.44 -8.16 9.31
C ASP A 136 -28.26 -6.64 9.30
N ALA A 137 -28.44 -5.97 10.46
CA ALA A 137 -28.15 -4.54 10.61
C ALA A 137 -26.65 -4.24 10.36
N GLN A 138 -25.76 -5.05 10.93
CA GLN A 138 -24.30 -4.87 10.82
C GLN A 138 -23.78 -5.06 9.40
N ALA A 139 -24.33 -6.00 8.62
CA ALA A 139 -23.98 -6.17 7.21
C ALA A 139 -24.41 -4.96 6.35
N SER A 140 -25.60 -4.40 6.62
CA SER A 140 -26.09 -3.20 5.94
C SER A 140 -25.26 -1.95 6.28
N ASP A 141 -24.74 -1.88 7.51
CA ASP A 141 -23.85 -0.81 7.95
C ASP A 141 -22.50 -0.86 7.24
N HIS A 142 -21.91 -2.05 7.07
CA HIS A 142 -20.65 -2.20 6.36
C HIS A 142 -20.74 -1.73 4.90
N ALA A 143 -21.74 -2.22 4.15
CA ALA A 143 -21.93 -1.82 2.76
C ALA A 143 -22.12 -0.29 2.62
N THR A 144 -22.89 0.31 3.53
CA THR A 144 -23.08 1.77 3.57
C THR A 144 -21.76 2.51 3.80
N ARG A 145 -20.90 2.02 4.70
CA ARG A 145 -19.58 2.59 4.96
C ARG A 145 -18.63 2.42 3.77
N VAL A 146 -18.63 1.26 3.14
CA VAL A 146 -17.87 1.01 1.89
C VAL A 146 -18.29 2.01 0.83
N GLU A 147 -19.58 2.28 0.66
CA GLU A 147 -20.06 3.26 -0.32
C GLU A 147 -19.69 4.70 0.05
N PHE A 148 -19.70 5.09 1.33
CA PHE A 148 -19.19 6.41 1.73
C PHE A 148 -17.67 6.56 1.51
N ALA A 149 -16.89 5.52 1.83
CA ALA A 149 -15.44 5.51 1.60
C ALA A 149 -15.09 5.49 0.11
N ARG A 150 -15.84 4.73 -0.69
CA ARG A 150 -15.78 4.75 -2.17
C ARG A 150 -16.11 6.14 -2.70
N ALA A 151 -17.21 6.72 -2.22
CA ALA A 151 -17.64 8.06 -2.61
C ALA A 151 -16.54 9.08 -2.33
N ARG A 152 -15.87 9.03 -1.17
CA ARG A 152 -14.71 9.88 -0.83
C ARG A 152 -13.57 9.87 -1.84
N ARG A 153 -13.46 8.82 -2.63
CA ARG A 153 -12.42 8.63 -3.66
C ARG A 153 -12.94 8.87 -5.08
N GLY A 154 -14.20 9.26 -5.21
CA GLY A 154 -14.88 9.50 -6.49
C GLY A 154 -15.32 8.21 -7.20
N GLY A 155 -15.44 7.09 -6.48
CA GLY A 155 -15.66 5.76 -7.06
C GLY A 155 -14.47 4.82 -6.80
N GLY A 156 -14.35 3.81 -7.66
CA GLY A 156 -13.09 3.06 -7.76
C GLY A 156 -11.96 3.95 -8.30
N ILE A 157 -10.73 3.73 -7.86
CA ILE A 157 -9.55 4.47 -8.30
C ILE A 157 -8.93 3.72 -9.47
N GLY A 158 -9.10 4.23 -10.67
CA GLY A 158 -8.59 3.56 -11.88
C GLY A 158 -7.07 3.57 -11.95
N THR A 159 -6.48 2.39 -12.07
CA THR A 159 -5.03 2.21 -12.21
C THR A 159 -4.60 1.95 -13.65
N GLY A 160 -5.54 1.70 -14.56
CA GLY A 160 -5.23 1.39 -15.96
C GLY A 160 -4.37 0.14 -16.12
N GLY A 161 -4.55 -0.84 -15.23
CA GLY A 161 -3.76 -2.07 -15.18
C GLY A 161 -2.43 -1.95 -14.43
N GLN A 162 -2.10 -0.77 -13.87
CA GLN A 162 -0.92 -0.64 -13.03
C GLN A 162 -1.12 -1.39 -11.70
N PRO A 163 -0.11 -2.11 -11.21
CA PRO A 163 -0.12 -2.69 -9.87
C PRO A 163 -0.11 -1.59 -8.81
N VAL A 164 -0.58 -1.91 -7.60
CA VAL A 164 -0.64 -0.98 -6.47
C VAL A 164 0.22 -1.47 -5.32
N VAL A 165 1.02 -0.58 -4.76
CA VAL A 165 1.80 -0.84 -3.54
C VAL A 165 1.23 0.02 -2.42
N MET A 166 0.92 -0.61 -1.29
CA MET A 166 0.45 0.07 -0.08
C MET A 166 1.53 -0.07 0.99
N LEU A 167 1.93 1.03 1.62
CA LEU A 167 2.87 1.00 2.74
C LEU A 167 2.08 1.05 4.05
N ARG A 168 2.34 0.11 4.96
CA ARG A 168 1.69 0.00 6.28
C ARG A 168 2.73 0.06 7.39
N PHE A 169 2.45 0.85 8.42
CA PHE A 169 3.29 1.03 9.60
C PHE A 169 2.50 0.77 10.86
N ASP A 170 2.89 -0.23 11.67
CA ASP A 170 2.23 -0.51 12.93
C ASP A 170 2.88 0.25 14.07
N HIS A 171 2.09 1.09 14.75
CA HIS A 171 2.39 1.78 16.01
C HIS A 171 3.80 2.42 16.02
N TRP A 172 4.47 2.50 17.19
CA TRP A 172 5.80 3.14 17.34
C TRP A 172 5.89 4.55 16.75
N LEU A 173 4.99 5.45 17.16
CA LEU A 173 4.84 6.77 16.53
C LEU A 173 6.12 7.61 16.56
N ALA A 174 6.94 7.48 17.61
CA ALA A 174 8.23 8.17 17.69
C ALA A 174 9.21 7.66 16.61
N ALA A 175 9.35 6.34 16.48
CA ALA A 175 10.20 5.75 15.45
C ALA A 175 9.65 6.02 14.04
N PHE A 176 8.34 6.06 13.86
CA PHE A 176 7.73 6.48 12.59
C PHE A 176 8.15 7.92 12.23
N ARG A 177 7.98 8.88 13.15
CA ARG A 177 8.39 10.28 12.98
C ARG A 177 9.87 10.41 12.64
N ASP A 178 10.73 9.64 13.32
CA ASP A 178 12.17 9.82 13.27
C ASP A 178 12.83 9.05 12.11
N LYS A 179 12.28 7.90 11.72
CA LYS A 179 12.90 7.00 10.73
C LYS A 179 12.11 6.88 9.42
N CYS A 180 10.79 6.72 9.49
CA CYS A 180 9.97 6.42 8.31
C CYS A 180 9.46 7.67 7.60
N LEU A 181 8.85 8.59 8.34
CA LEU A 181 8.23 9.80 7.80
C LEU A 181 9.21 10.68 6.99
N PRO A 182 10.48 10.91 7.43
CA PRO A 182 11.43 11.69 6.65
C PRO A 182 11.75 11.04 5.30
N VAL A 183 11.84 9.71 5.26
CA VAL A 183 12.08 8.94 4.03
C VAL A 183 10.87 9.03 3.10
N LEU A 184 9.64 8.87 3.62
CA LEU A 184 8.43 9.03 2.83
C LEU A 184 8.32 10.43 2.21
N ARG A 185 8.60 11.48 3.00
CA ARG A 185 8.62 12.88 2.53
C ARG A 185 9.67 13.10 1.43
N ALA A 186 10.88 12.59 1.63
CA ALA A 186 11.97 12.71 0.67
C ALA A 186 11.61 12.14 -0.70
N HIS A 187 10.93 10.99 -0.72
CA HIS A 187 10.50 10.28 -1.94
C HIS A 187 9.06 10.61 -2.40
N GLY A 188 8.39 11.52 -1.68
CA GLY A 188 6.99 11.90 -1.94
C GLY A 188 6.02 10.72 -1.91
N LEU A 189 6.27 9.72 -1.07
CA LEU A 189 5.42 8.53 -0.92
C LEU A 189 4.36 8.74 0.16
N VAL A 190 3.31 7.91 0.11
CA VAL A 190 2.23 7.84 1.11
C VAL A 190 2.24 6.50 1.82
N GLY A 191 1.44 6.37 2.87
CA GLY A 191 1.23 5.11 3.56
C GLY A 191 0.11 5.19 4.58
N THR A 192 -0.11 4.09 5.30
CA THR A 192 -1.09 3.95 6.36
C THR A 192 -0.39 3.70 7.67
N LEU A 193 -0.69 4.52 8.67
CA LEU A 193 -0.18 4.42 10.03
C LEU A 193 -1.27 3.88 10.94
N ASN A 194 -0.98 2.75 11.56
CA ASN A 194 -1.84 2.10 12.52
C ASN A 194 -1.63 2.68 13.90
N VAL A 195 -2.73 3.17 14.47
CA VAL A 195 -2.68 3.91 15.73
C VAL A 195 -3.58 3.27 16.77
N ASN A 196 -3.05 3.19 17.99
CA ASN A 196 -3.76 2.77 19.17
C ASN A 196 -4.07 3.98 20.05
N PHE A 197 -5.35 4.26 20.26
CA PHE A 197 -5.76 5.49 20.95
C PHE A 197 -5.17 5.62 22.36
N ASP A 198 -5.29 4.59 23.19
CA ASP A 198 -4.87 4.65 24.60
C ASP A 198 -3.33 4.58 24.76
N ASN A 199 -2.61 4.21 23.71
CA ASN A 199 -1.16 4.03 23.79
C ASN A 199 -0.35 5.27 23.41
N LEU A 200 -0.97 6.41 23.08
CA LEU A 200 -0.23 7.61 22.66
C LEU A 200 0.84 8.02 23.69
N GLY A 201 0.54 7.90 24.99
CA GLY A 201 1.44 8.26 26.08
C GLY A 201 2.56 7.26 26.39
N THR A 202 2.60 6.09 25.74
CA THR A 202 3.62 5.06 26.01
C THR A 202 5.01 5.48 25.51
N GLU A 203 6.08 4.93 26.08
CA GLU A 203 7.46 5.19 25.62
C GLU A 203 7.65 4.85 24.13
N GLN A 204 7.00 3.78 23.67
CA GLN A 204 7.00 3.35 22.27
C GLN A 204 6.50 4.46 21.32
N ASN A 205 5.55 5.26 21.79
CA ASN A 205 4.97 6.39 21.06
C ASN A 205 5.56 7.74 21.49
N GLY A 206 6.74 7.72 22.12
CA GLY A 206 7.52 8.90 22.45
C GLY A 206 7.26 9.47 23.84
N GLY A 207 6.56 8.75 24.73
CA GLY A 207 6.40 9.14 26.14
C GLY A 207 5.76 10.52 26.34
N GLY A 208 4.82 10.90 25.47
CA GLY A 208 4.18 12.22 25.45
C GLY A 208 4.83 13.26 24.52
N SER A 209 5.92 12.92 23.81
CA SER A 209 6.51 13.81 22.79
C SER A 209 5.76 13.80 21.45
N ILE A 210 4.80 12.90 21.26
CA ILE A 210 3.88 12.87 20.13
C ILE A 210 2.47 13.19 20.65
N THR A 211 1.80 14.12 19.98
CA THR A 211 0.43 14.55 20.27
C THR A 211 -0.53 14.10 19.17
N TRP A 212 -1.85 14.22 19.42
CA TRP A 212 -2.85 14.01 18.38
C TRP A 212 -2.76 15.04 17.24
N ASP A 213 -2.29 16.25 17.54
CA ASP A 213 -2.04 17.27 16.51
C ASP A 213 -0.92 16.85 15.56
N ASP A 214 0.14 16.20 16.08
CA ASP A 214 1.22 15.65 15.24
C ASP A 214 0.69 14.58 14.29
N VAL A 215 -0.09 13.62 14.82
CA VAL A 215 -0.67 12.53 14.02
C VAL A 215 -1.66 13.06 12.98
N GLN A 216 -2.50 14.03 13.35
CA GLN A 216 -3.39 14.72 12.41
C GLN A 216 -2.59 15.49 11.35
N ALA A 217 -1.48 16.14 11.71
CA ALA A 217 -0.62 16.83 10.76
C ALA A 217 0.00 15.87 9.73
N TRP A 218 0.44 14.68 10.15
CA TRP A 218 0.95 13.66 9.22
C TRP A 218 -0.13 13.23 8.21
N ASN A 219 -1.38 13.11 8.67
CA ASN A 219 -2.49 12.84 7.77
C ASN A 219 -2.73 13.98 6.77
N GLN A 220 -2.87 15.21 7.27
CA GLN A 220 -3.28 16.35 6.46
C GLN A 220 -2.21 16.77 5.45
N TYR A 221 -0.93 16.69 5.82
CA TYR A 221 0.17 17.33 5.07
C TYR A 221 1.15 16.35 4.43
N ASP A 222 1.19 15.10 4.88
CA ASP A 222 2.10 14.08 4.34
C ASP A 222 1.37 12.96 3.59
N GLY A 223 0.04 12.96 3.58
CA GLY A 223 -0.77 11.91 2.94
C GLY A 223 -0.74 10.58 3.70
N ILE A 224 -0.49 10.62 5.02
CA ILE A 224 -0.50 9.42 5.86
C ILE A 224 -1.92 9.09 6.30
N GLU A 225 -2.49 8.01 5.78
CA GLU A 225 -3.76 7.50 6.28
C GLU A 225 -3.63 7.05 7.73
N ILE A 226 -4.62 7.34 8.57
CA ILE A 226 -4.69 6.81 9.94
C ILE A 226 -5.71 5.67 9.98
N ALA A 227 -5.24 4.50 10.39
CA ALA A 227 -6.06 3.31 10.57
C ALA A 227 -6.20 2.96 12.05
N ASN A 228 -7.36 2.42 12.40
CA ASN A 228 -7.62 1.92 13.74
C ASN A 228 -6.94 0.56 13.91
N HIS A 229 -6.15 0.44 14.97
CA HIS A 229 -5.36 -0.74 15.27
C HIS A 229 -5.71 -1.37 16.63
N GLY A 230 -6.90 -1.05 17.15
CA GLY A 230 -7.28 -1.29 18.55
C GLY A 230 -7.07 -0.04 19.41
N SER A 231 -7.67 0.01 20.59
CA SER A 231 -7.49 1.14 21.51
C SER A 231 -6.20 0.97 22.33
N THR A 232 -5.98 -0.21 22.90
CA THR A 232 -4.87 -0.49 23.84
C THR A 232 -3.80 -1.41 23.26
N HIS A 233 -4.05 -2.07 22.13
CA HIS A 233 -3.15 -3.10 21.59
C HIS A 233 -2.90 -4.25 22.60
N THR A 234 -3.91 -4.56 23.42
CA THR A 234 -3.89 -5.65 24.41
C THR A 234 -4.97 -6.69 24.13
N ASN A 235 -4.99 -7.76 24.93
CA ASN A 235 -5.95 -8.83 24.76
C ASN A 235 -7.33 -8.41 25.27
N ALA A 236 -8.35 -8.59 24.43
CA ALA A 236 -9.74 -8.37 24.77
C ALA A 236 -10.48 -9.71 24.84
N SER A 237 -10.81 -10.15 26.06
CA SER A 237 -11.51 -11.42 26.31
C SER A 237 -12.98 -11.25 26.72
N THR A 238 -13.53 -10.04 26.63
CA THR A 238 -14.95 -9.77 26.89
C THR A 238 -15.54 -8.92 25.77
N ARG A 239 -16.85 -9.01 25.52
CA ARG A 239 -17.52 -8.16 24.53
C ARG A 239 -17.33 -6.67 24.77
N GLU A 240 -17.23 -6.25 26.03
CA GLU A 240 -16.96 -4.86 26.40
C GLU A 240 -15.53 -4.45 26.02
N ALA A 241 -14.53 -5.27 26.33
CA ALA A 241 -13.16 -5.02 25.93
C ALA A 241 -13.02 -5.03 24.39
N ILE A 242 -13.67 -5.96 23.69
CA ILE A 242 -13.70 -6.00 22.21
C ILE A 242 -14.32 -4.71 21.65
N ARG A 243 -15.44 -4.26 22.23
CA ARG A 243 -16.09 -3.01 21.85
C ARG A 243 -15.18 -1.81 22.07
N HIS A 244 -14.44 -1.78 23.18
CA HIS A 244 -13.47 -0.74 23.48
C HIS A 244 -12.36 -0.69 22.42
N GLU A 245 -11.75 -1.84 22.10
CA GLU A 245 -10.68 -1.92 21.11
C GLU A 245 -11.13 -1.46 19.71
N ILE A 246 -12.28 -1.94 19.24
CA ILE A 246 -12.71 -1.73 17.86
C ILE A 246 -13.49 -0.42 17.70
N MET A 247 -14.58 -0.27 18.45
CA MET A 247 -15.54 0.81 18.22
C MET A 247 -15.12 2.09 18.93
N ASP A 248 -14.83 1.99 20.24
CA ASP A 248 -14.48 3.17 21.02
C ASP A 248 -13.09 3.69 20.59
N GLY A 249 -12.13 2.80 20.29
CA GLY A 249 -10.85 3.15 19.68
C GLY A 249 -11.00 4.01 18.41
N ARG A 250 -11.81 3.57 17.43
CA ARG A 250 -12.09 4.35 16.20
C ARG A 250 -12.68 5.73 16.51
N ARG A 251 -13.71 5.76 17.35
CA ARG A 251 -14.47 6.99 17.67
C ARG A 251 -13.60 7.99 18.44
N ASN A 252 -12.77 7.50 19.35
CA ASN A 252 -11.84 8.31 20.12
C ASN A 252 -10.73 8.90 19.24
N LEU A 253 -10.21 8.13 18.26
CA LEU A 253 -9.29 8.65 17.24
C LEU A 253 -9.93 9.79 16.44
N GLU A 254 -11.16 9.61 15.93
CA GLU A 254 -11.86 10.67 15.19
C GLU A 254 -12.20 11.89 16.06
N ALA A 255 -12.49 11.69 17.35
CA ALA A 255 -12.73 12.78 18.28
C ALA A 255 -11.46 13.59 18.57
N ALA A 256 -10.32 12.91 18.71
CA ALA A 256 -9.02 13.55 18.94
C ALA A 256 -8.41 14.17 17.69
N MET A 257 -8.78 13.67 16.51
CA MET A 257 -8.31 14.16 15.21
C MET A 257 -9.51 14.49 14.30
N PRO A 258 -10.25 15.58 14.56
CA PRO A 258 -11.52 15.88 13.90
C PRO A 258 -11.41 16.11 12.38
N ARG A 259 -10.21 16.30 11.84
CA ARG A 259 -9.97 16.42 10.38
C ARG A 259 -9.81 15.09 9.67
N VAL A 260 -9.65 13.99 10.41
CA VAL A 260 -9.28 12.66 9.90
C VAL A 260 -10.52 11.77 9.74
N ALA A 261 -10.58 10.98 8.66
CA ALA A 261 -11.50 9.85 8.55
C ALA A 261 -10.75 8.57 8.94
N VAL A 262 -11.22 7.87 9.97
CA VAL A 262 -10.66 6.57 10.35
C VAL A 262 -11.57 5.49 9.78
N GLU A 263 -11.29 5.10 8.54
CA GLU A 263 -12.13 4.17 7.75
C GLU A 263 -11.61 2.73 7.73
N THR A 264 -10.37 2.55 8.15
CA THR A 264 -9.61 1.32 7.97
C THR A 264 -9.36 0.66 9.33
N TRP A 265 -9.74 -0.61 9.44
CA TRP A 265 -9.29 -1.51 10.49
C TRP A 265 -8.11 -2.30 9.96
N GLN A 266 -7.00 -2.29 10.69
CA GLN A 266 -5.89 -3.18 10.42
C GLN A 266 -5.63 -4.02 11.65
N GLU A 267 -5.82 -5.33 11.53
CA GLU A 267 -5.69 -6.25 12.65
C GLU A 267 -4.27 -6.22 13.22
N HIS A 268 -4.16 -6.21 14.56
CA HIS A 268 -2.90 -6.35 15.25
C HIS A 268 -2.42 -7.80 15.20
N GLY A 269 -1.12 -8.01 14.97
CA GLY A 269 -0.53 -9.36 14.82
C GLY A 269 -0.56 -10.23 16.09
N SER A 270 -1.12 -9.68 17.15
CA SER A 270 -1.17 -10.21 18.48
C SER A 270 -2.48 -11.03 18.59
N ALA A 271 -2.35 -12.33 18.91
CA ALA A 271 -3.37 -13.35 18.69
C ALA A 271 -4.50 -13.24 19.72
N TYR A 272 -5.25 -12.14 19.76
CA TYR A 272 -5.87 -11.74 21.04
C TYR A 272 -7.34 -11.36 20.97
N LEU A 273 -7.95 -11.58 19.82
CA LEU A 273 -9.36 -11.86 19.70
C LEU A 273 -9.50 -13.37 19.43
N ILE A 274 -8.86 -14.25 20.23
CA ILE A 274 -9.02 -15.69 20.04
C ILE A 274 -10.32 -16.12 20.69
N ALA A 275 -11.17 -16.68 19.86
CA ALA A 275 -12.38 -17.43 20.16
C ALA A 275 -12.31 -18.45 21.32
N SER A 276 -11.12 -18.88 21.74
CA SER A 276 -10.91 -19.98 22.70
C SER A 276 -11.04 -19.53 24.15
N ASP A 277 -10.82 -18.25 24.42
CA ASP A 277 -10.82 -17.70 25.78
C ASP A 277 -12.16 -16.98 26.10
N ILE A 278 -13.03 -16.87 25.10
CA ILE A 278 -14.38 -16.33 25.21
C ILE A 278 -15.34 -17.46 24.86
N GLU A 279 -16.28 -17.78 25.75
CA GLU A 279 -17.34 -18.74 25.40
C GLU A 279 -18.06 -18.27 24.13
N GLY A 280 -18.02 -19.08 23.05
CA GLY A 280 -18.86 -18.88 21.87
C GLY A 280 -18.24 -18.23 20.63
N ASP A 281 -16.93 -18.38 20.37
CA ASP A 281 -16.30 -17.97 19.09
C ASP A 281 -16.46 -16.47 18.78
N GLU A 282 -16.34 -15.64 19.82
CA GLU A 282 -16.67 -14.21 19.74
C GLU A 282 -15.53 -13.32 19.19
N GLY A 283 -14.33 -13.89 19.06
CA GLY A 283 -13.13 -13.20 18.63
C GLY A 283 -12.85 -13.30 17.12
N LEU A 284 -11.98 -12.43 16.60
CA LEU A 284 -11.65 -12.33 15.18
C LEU A 284 -10.64 -13.39 14.69
N ASP A 285 -9.91 -14.06 15.59
CA ASP A 285 -8.81 -14.99 15.26
C ASP A 285 -7.88 -14.44 14.14
N LEU A 286 -7.40 -13.20 14.32
CA LEU A 286 -6.55 -12.48 13.36
C LEU A 286 -7.19 -12.28 11.97
N GLY A 287 -8.50 -12.50 11.84
CA GLY A 287 -9.21 -12.50 10.58
C GLY A 287 -8.68 -13.56 9.62
N ARG A 288 -8.40 -14.78 10.10
CA ARG A 288 -7.88 -15.88 9.24
C ARG A 288 -8.94 -16.48 8.31
N THR A 289 -10.21 -16.32 8.64
CA THR A 289 -11.33 -16.84 7.85
C THR A 289 -12.37 -15.75 7.60
N LEU A 290 -13.17 -15.90 6.55
CA LEU A 290 -14.33 -15.02 6.31
C LEU A 290 -15.41 -15.22 7.39
N ASP A 291 -15.50 -16.42 7.96
CA ASP A 291 -16.41 -16.70 9.08
C ASP A 291 -16.05 -15.88 10.31
N ALA A 292 -14.76 -15.67 10.59
CA ALA A 292 -14.36 -14.81 11.69
C ALA A 292 -14.89 -13.38 11.53
N PHE A 293 -15.01 -12.86 10.29
CA PHE A 293 -15.58 -11.53 10.04
C PHE A 293 -17.11 -11.48 10.11
N THR A 294 -17.80 -12.60 9.88
CA THR A 294 -19.27 -12.62 9.75
C THR A 294 -19.99 -13.27 10.93
N GLN A 295 -19.36 -14.24 11.61
CA GLN A 295 -19.94 -15.05 12.67
C GLN A 295 -19.44 -14.66 14.07
N SER A 296 -18.24 -14.07 14.20
CA SER A 296 -17.77 -13.58 15.50
C SER A 296 -18.34 -12.19 15.84
N TYR A 297 -18.48 -11.91 17.12
CA TYR A 297 -18.89 -10.58 17.60
C TYR A 297 -17.86 -9.51 17.19
N ALA A 298 -16.57 -9.78 17.35
CA ALA A 298 -15.51 -8.87 16.94
C ALA A 298 -15.53 -8.57 15.44
N GLY A 299 -15.68 -9.60 14.61
CA GLY A 299 -15.75 -9.48 13.15
C GLY A 299 -16.89 -8.61 12.69
N ARG A 300 -18.10 -8.89 13.18
CA ARG A 300 -19.25 -8.05 12.82
C ARG A 300 -19.09 -6.61 13.30
N LEU A 301 -18.46 -6.39 14.45
CA LEU A 301 -18.20 -5.05 14.95
C LEU A 301 -17.16 -4.31 14.09
N VAL A 302 -16.08 -4.98 13.68
CA VAL A 302 -15.07 -4.43 12.75
C VAL A 302 -15.74 -4.00 11.46
N MET A 303 -16.54 -4.89 10.85
CA MET A 303 -17.27 -4.63 9.61
C MET A 303 -18.29 -3.49 9.76
N ALA A 304 -18.98 -3.42 10.90
CA ALA A 304 -19.95 -2.37 11.18
C ALA A 304 -19.32 -1.00 11.48
N GLU A 305 -18.02 -0.93 11.80
CA GLU A 305 -17.32 0.32 12.13
C GLU A 305 -16.35 0.81 11.06
N HIS A 306 -15.88 -0.08 10.16
CA HIS A 306 -14.84 0.23 9.18
C HIS A 306 -15.28 -0.17 7.76
N ALA A 307 -14.85 0.62 6.77
CA ALA A 307 -15.11 0.35 5.36
C ALA A 307 -14.02 -0.55 4.76
N ILE A 308 -12.77 -0.42 5.24
CA ILE A 308 -11.66 -1.26 4.83
C ILE A 308 -11.25 -2.10 6.02
N VAL A 309 -11.12 -3.40 5.82
CA VAL A 309 -10.88 -4.35 6.89
C VAL A 309 -9.78 -5.30 6.45
N GLU A 310 -8.60 -5.16 7.04
CA GLU A 310 -7.49 -6.10 6.85
C GLU A 310 -7.52 -7.23 7.88
N GLY A 311 -6.89 -8.33 7.52
CA GLY A 311 -6.83 -9.55 8.32
C GLY A 311 -5.76 -10.49 7.78
N LYS A 312 -6.04 -11.79 7.79
CA LYS A 312 -5.15 -12.83 7.25
C LYS A 312 -5.92 -13.78 6.33
N VAL A 313 -7.00 -13.30 5.69
CA VAL A 313 -7.74 -14.02 4.66
C VAL A 313 -6.99 -13.86 3.33
N GLY A 314 -6.84 -14.98 2.63
CA GLY A 314 -6.26 -14.99 1.28
C GLY A 314 -4.75 -14.79 1.24
N GLY A 315 -4.25 -14.42 0.06
CA GLY A 315 -2.83 -14.16 -0.20
C GLY A 315 -2.43 -12.69 -0.02
N PHE A 316 -1.15 -12.40 -0.25
CA PHE A 316 -0.59 -11.04 -0.14
C PHE A 316 -0.85 -10.13 -1.35
N TYR A 317 -1.43 -10.69 -2.42
CA TYR A 317 -1.54 -10.02 -3.72
C TYR A 317 -3.01 -9.84 -4.15
N PRO A 318 -3.74 -8.88 -3.55
CA PRO A 318 -5.17 -8.69 -3.82
C PRO A 318 -5.44 -8.37 -5.28
N ALA A 319 -6.65 -8.73 -5.71
CA ALA A 319 -7.20 -8.23 -6.98
C ALA A 319 -7.54 -6.75 -6.86
N LEU A 320 -7.22 -5.97 -7.90
CA LEU A 320 -7.59 -4.56 -8.00
C LEU A 320 -8.98 -4.44 -8.64
N SER A 321 -10.02 -4.70 -7.85
CA SER A 321 -11.41 -4.83 -8.31
C SER A 321 -12.25 -3.56 -8.19
N GLY A 322 -11.66 -2.47 -7.69
CA GLY A 322 -12.38 -1.26 -7.32
C GLY A 322 -13.16 -1.38 -6.02
N SER A 323 -13.11 -2.51 -5.31
CA SER A 323 -13.80 -2.74 -4.05
C SER A 323 -12.87 -3.39 -3.03
N PRO A 324 -12.92 -2.98 -1.75
CA PRO A 324 -12.03 -3.52 -0.73
C PRO A 324 -12.35 -4.99 -0.49
N GLN A 325 -11.29 -5.80 -0.36
CA GLN A 325 -11.40 -7.20 0.03
C GLN A 325 -11.44 -7.30 1.55
N ILE A 326 -12.33 -8.15 2.08
CA ILE A 326 -12.42 -8.39 3.52
C ILE A 326 -11.26 -9.28 3.96
N GLY A 327 -10.55 -8.83 4.99
CA GLY A 327 -9.50 -9.62 5.63
C GLY A 327 -8.19 -9.67 4.85
N GLN A 328 -7.96 -8.73 3.92
CA GLN A 328 -6.75 -8.70 3.10
C GLN A 328 -5.48 -8.76 3.97
N SER A 329 -4.56 -9.65 3.60
CA SER A 329 -3.27 -9.85 4.26
C SER A 329 -2.18 -8.90 3.75
N HIS A 330 -1.04 -8.86 4.44
CA HIS A 330 0.10 -8.01 4.12
C HIS A 330 1.42 -8.80 4.13
N PHE A 331 2.43 -8.29 3.43
CA PHE A 331 3.78 -8.85 3.43
C PHE A 331 4.68 -8.10 4.43
N SER A 332 5.10 -8.79 5.50
CA SER A 332 5.99 -8.20 6.51
C SER A 332 7.43 -8.09 6.01
N ILE A 333 7.96 -6.87 6.09
CA ILE A 333 9.35 -6.58 5.73
C ILE A 333 10.29 -6.44 6.92
N ASP A 334 9.81 -6.63 8.16
CA ASP A 334 10.58 -6.44 9.40
C ASP A 334 11.93 -7.17 9.45
N ARG A 335 12.13 -8.21 8.64
CA ARG A 335 13.35 -9.03 8.58
C ARG A 335 13.99 -9.07 7.18
N GLN A 336 13.47 -8.28 6.26
CA GLN A 336 13.84 -8.34 4.85
C GLN A 336 14.91 -7.29 4.54
N ARG A 337 15.75 -7.60 3.56
CA ARG A 337 16.57 -6.59 2.91
C ARG A 337 15.78 -5.91 1.80
N SER A 338 16.23 -4.72 1.41
CA SER A 338 15.64 -3.95 0.31
C SER A 338 15.42 -4.78 -0.96
N ALA A 339 16.40 -5.61 -1.35
CA ALA A 339 16.30 -6.49 -2.52
C ALA A 339 15.13 -7.49 -2.45
N GLN A 340 14.85 -8.07 -1.28
CA GLN A 340 13.76 -9.02 -1.08
C GLN A 340 12.40 -8.32 -1.12
N THR A 341 12.32 -7.14 -0.49
CA THR A 341 11.13 -6.28 -0.55
C THR A 341 10.83 -5.85 -1.99
N ILE A 342 11.85 -5.41 -2.73
CA ILE A 342 11.73 -5.03 -4.15
C ILE A 342 11.26 -6.22 -4.99
N ALA A 343 11.83 -7.41 -4.79
CA ALA A 343 11.41 -8.62 -5.52
C ALA A 343 9.92 -8.96 -5.30
N THR A 344 9.42 -8.74 -4.07
CA THR A 344 8.00 -8.91 -3.73
C THR A 344 7.10 -7.94 -4.51
N VAL A 345 7.49 -6.67 -4.59
CA VAL A 345 6.75 -5.68 -5.38
C VAL A 345 6.83 -5.97 -6.87
N GLN A 346 7.99 -6.38 -7.37
CA GLN A 346 8.17 -6.78 -8.77
C GLN A 346 7.29 -7.99 -9.13
N PHE A 347 7.04 -8.91 -8.20
CA PHE A 347 6.08 -9.98 -8.41
C PHE A 347 4.66 -9.42 -8.59
N ALA A 348 4.19 -8.57 -7.67
CA ALA A 348 2.88 -7.92 -7.78
C ALA A 348 2.74 -7.15 -9.10
N GLN A 349 3.82 -6.50 -9.54
CA GLN A 349 3.90 -5.79 -10.81
C GLN A 349 3.72 -6.71 -12.02
N ARG A 350 4.42 -7.84 -12.06
CA ARG A 350 4.24 -8.82 -13.15
C ARG A 350 2.85 -9.45 -13.14
N ALA A 351 2.26 -9.61 -11.96
CA ALA A 351 0.93 -10.20 -11.78
C ALA A 351 -0.23 -9.20 -12.01
N GLY A 352 0.04 -7.89 -12.11
CA GLY A 352 -1.01 -6.87 -12.17
C GLY A 352 -1.87 -6.81 -10.90
N ARG A 353 -1.28 -7.04 -9.73
CA ARG A 353 -1.96 -7.14 -8.43
C ARG A 353 -1.57 -5.99 -7.50
N GLY A 354 -2.32 -5.86 -6.41
CA GLY A 354 -1.90 -5.05 -5.27
C GLY A 354 -0.86 -5.78 -4.40
N VAL A 355 -0.18 -5.07 -3.50
CA VAL A 355 0.55 -5.64 -2.37
C VAL A 355 0.63 -4.62 -1.23
N THR A 356 0.29 -5.06 -0.01
CA THR A 356 0.53 -4.26 1.20
C THR A 356 1.86 -4.68 1.79
N ILE A 357 2.79 -3.73 1.88
CA ILE A 357 4.11 -3.89 2.49
C ILE A 357 4.04 -3.34 3.91
N TYR A 358 4.38 -4.17 4.87
CA TYR A 358 4.15 -3.92 6.29
C TYR A 358 5.47 -3.92 7.08
N LEU A 359 5.63 -2.96 7.99
CA LEU A 359 6.71 -2.99 8.98
C LEU A 359 6.33 -2.32 10.31
N HIS A 360 7.11 -2.64 11.34
CA HIS A 360 7.12 -1.96 12.63
C HIS A 360 8.26 -0.94 12.69
N PRO A 361 7.99 0.38 12.73
CA PRO A 361 9.04 1.40 12.69
C PRO A 361 10.09 1.24 13.79
N GLY A 362 9.68 0.79 14.98
CA GLY A 362 10.58 0.56 16.10
C GLY A 362 11.52 -0.64 15.97
N LEU A 363 11.22 -1.57 15.07
CA LEU A 363 12.11 -2.70 14.80
C LEU A 363 13.22 -2.32 13.83
N LEU A 364 13.09 -1.22 13.07
CA LEU A 364 14.18 -0.74 12.21
C LEU A 364 15.44 -0.51 13.02
N ASP A 365 16.58 -0.98 12.51
CA ASP A 365 17.88 -0.84 13.16
C ASP A 365 17.98 -1.54 14.51
N THR A 366 17.38 -2.73 14.62
CA THR A 366 17.49 -3.55 15.83
C THR A 366 17.89 -4.99 15.54
N VAL A 367 18.45 -5.65 16.55
CA VAL A 367 18.61 -7.10 16.57
C VAL A 367 17.88 -7.65 17.79
N ARG A 368 17.06 -8.67 17.58
CA ARG A 368 16.43 -9.42 18.67
C ARG A 368 17.41 -10.47 19.19
N VAL A 369 17.86 -10.26 20.43
CA VAL A 369 18.74 -11.16 21.19
C VAL A 369 17.91 -11.76 22.33
N GLY A 370 17.46 -13.01 22.15
CA GLY A 370 16.45 -13.61 23.04
C GLY A 370 15.15 -12.81 23.01
N ASN A 371 14.71 -12.33 24.18
CA ASN A 371 13.50 -11.51 24.32
C ASN A 371 13.77 -9.99 24.28
N HIS A 372 15.01 -9.57 24.03
CA HIS A 372 15.42 -8.18 24.06
C HIS A 372 15.66 -7.64 22.65
N LEU A 373 15.24 -6.40 22.40
CA LEU A 373 15.61 -5.65 21.21
C LEU A 373 16.85 -4.82 21.53
N TRP A 374 17.94 -5.05 20.80
CA TRP A 374 19.20 -4.33 20.93
C TRP A 374 19.32 -3.37 19.75
N ALA A 375 19.65 -2.11 20.01
CA ALA A 375 19.74 -1.09 18.97
C ALA A 375 21.04 -1.22 18.19
N VAL A 376 20.98 -0.97 16.88
CA VAL A 376 22.15 -0.94 15.99
C VAL A 376 22.47 0.51 15.66
N SER A 377 23.70 0.93 15.94
CA SER A 377 24.27 2.19 15.46
C SER A 377 25.16 1.93 14.25
N TYR A 378 25.15 2.84 13.28
CA TYR A 378 25.87 2.72 12.01
C TYR A 378 27.02 3.72 11.97
N GLY A 379 28.26 3.21 11.98
CA GLY A 379 29.45 4.04 11.85
C GLY A 379 29.61 4.57 10.42
N ALA A 380 30.20 5.77 10.28
CA ALA A 380 30.52 6.36 8.98
C ALA A 380 31.56 5.54 8.19
N ASP A 381 32.34 4.72 8.88
CA ASP A 381 33.30 3.75 8.33
C ASP A 381 32.64 2.45 7.84
N GLY A 382 31.31 2.34 7.97
CA GLY A 382 30.56 1.13 7.63
C GLY A 382 30.44 0.13 8.77
N SER A 383 31.00 0.39 9.95
CA SER A 383 30.84 -0.49 11.12
C SER A 383 29.42 -0.51 11.68
N ARG A 384 29.09 -1.55 12.45
CA ARG A 384 27.83 -1.69 13.18
C ARG A 384 28.12 -1.89 14.65
N THR A 385 27.54 -1.07 15.52
CA THR A 385 27.64 -1.26 16.97
C THR A 385 26.28 -1.63 17.52
N LEU A 386 26.18 -2.81 18.10
CA LEU A 386 25.00 -3.32 18.76
C LEU A 386 25.05 -2.96 20.25
N THR A 387 24.07 -2.19 20.72
CA THR A 387 23.97 -1.74 22.10
C THR A 387 22.90 -2.54 22.85
N PRO A 388 23.28 -3.29 23.91
CA PRO A 388 22.33 -4.05 24.71
C PRO A 388 21.29 -3.17 25.39
N SER A 389 20.03 -3.62 25.40
CA SER A 389 18.96 -2.97 26.18
C SER A 389 18.93 -3.38 27.65
N ILE A 390 19.78 -4.33 28.06
CA ILE A 390 19.92 -4.78 29.44
C ILE A 390 21.19 -4.19 30.10
N PRO A 391 21.12 -3.77 31.38
CA PRO A 391 22.30 -3.33 32.12
C PRO A 391 23.38 -4.42 32.17
N GLY A 392 24.63 -4.05 31.89
CA GLY A 392 25.80 -4.94 32.01
C GLY A 392 26.20 -5.69 30.74
N GLY A 393 25.44 -5.58 29.64
CA GLY A 393 25.90 -6.06 28.33
C GLY A 393 26.94 -5.11 27.72
N GLY A 394 28.10 -5.64 27.32
CA GLY A 394 29.07 -4.88 26.53
C GLY A 394 28.55 -4.65 25.10
N ALA A 395 28.81 -3.46 24.54
CA ALA A 395 28.52 -3.21 23.13
C ALA A 395 29.34 -4.15 22.24
N LEU A 396 28.71 -4.68 21.18
CA LEU A 396 29.37 -5.53 20.19
C LEU A 396 29.56 -4.73 18.91
N THR A 397 30.78 -4.71 18.36
CA THR A 397 31.06 -4.02 17.10
C THR A 397 31.39 -5.01 16.00
N PHE A 398 30.80 -4.80 14.84
CA PHE A 398 30.98 -5.58 13.62
C PHE A 398 31.51 -4.68 12.51
N THR A 399 32.29 -5.25 11.60
CA THR A 399 32.92 -4.50 10.50
C THR A 399 31.89 -3.97 9.50
N ASP A 400 30.78 -4.68 9.31
CA ASP A 400 29.71 -4.32 8.39
C ASP A 400 28.39 -5.07 8.75
N ASP A 401 27.36 -4.86 7.92
CA ASP A 401 26.06 -5.51 8.08
C ASP A 401 26.11 -7.03 7.83
N ALA A 402 27.00 -7.50 6.95
CA ALA A 402 27.13 -8.92 6.66
C ALA A 402 27.72 -9.69 7.86
N ALA A 403 28.73 -9.12 8.52
CA ALA A 403 29.31 -9.65 9.74
C ALA A 403 28.30 -9.70 10.89
N LEU A 404 27.51 -8.63 11.08
CA LEU A 404 26.42 -8.61 12.07
C LEU A 404 25.40 -9.72 11.80
N ARG A 405 24.95 -9.88 10.56
CA ARG A 405 23.98 -10.91 10.17
C ARG A 405 24.53 -12.33 10.30
N ALA A 406 25.80 -12.54 9.96
CA ALA A 406 26.46 -13.83 10.13
C ALA A 406 26.52 -14.22 11.62
N TRP A 407 26.93 -13.27 12.48
CA TRP A 407 26.90 -13.48 13.93
C TRP A 407 25.49 -13.77 14.44
N ALA A 408 24.50 -12.97 14.04
CA ALA A 408 23.13 -13.16 14.48
C ALA A 408 22.58 -14.53 14.06
N ALA A 409 22.79 -14.93 12.80
CA ALA A 409 22.38 -16.23 12.30
C ALA A 409 23.04 -17.39 13.08
N ALA A 410 24.35 -17.29 13.36
CA ALA A 410 25.08 -18.31 14.13
C ALA A 410 24.58 -18.46 15.58
N ASN A 411 23.91 -17.45 16.12
CA ASN A 411 23.41 -17.43 17.50
C ASN A 411 21.87 -17.47 17.58
N GLY A 412 21.16 -17.70 16.46
CA GLY A 412 19.70 -17.72 16.43
C GLY A 412 19.05 -16.37 16.76
N HIS A 413 19.75 -15.26 16.53
CA HIS A 413 19.23 -13.90 16.68
C HIS A 413 18.57 -13.41 15.40
N ILE A 414 17.64 -12.47 15.54
CA ILE A 414 16.89 -11.92 14.40
C ILE A 414 17.38 -10.51 14.12
N VAL A 415 17.99 -10.31 12.95
CA VAL A 415 18.34 -8.97 12.47
C VAL A 415 17.14 -8.39 11.74
N HIS A 416 16.63 -7.28 12.26
CA HIS A 416 15.53 -6.58 11.63
C HIS A 416 16.01 -5.75 10.44
N GLN A 417 15.07 -5.26 9.63
CA GLN A 417 15.37 -4.39 8.49
C GLN A 417 16.09 -3.13 8.96
N THR A 418 17.02 -2.64 8.14
CA THR A 418 17.76 -1.39 8.43
C THR A 418 17.02 -0.18 7.87
N SER A 419 17.21 1.01 8.45
CA SER A 419 16.70 2.26 7.87
C SER A 419 17.27 2.51 6.46
N ALA A 420 18.50 2.06 6.19
CA ALA A 420 19.11 2.11 4.86
C ALA A 420 18.36 1.21 3.84
N ASP A 421 17.98 -0.01 4.23
CA ASP A 421 17.17 -0.90 3.40
C ASP A 421 15.79 -0.29 3.12
N PHE A 422 15.14 0.26 4.14
CA PHE A 422 13.85 0.94 3.96
C PHE A 422 13.95 2.13 3.01
N THR A 423 15.01 2.93 3.13
CA THR A 423 15.30 4.06 2.25
C THR A 423 15.53 3.59 0.80
N ALA A 424 16.32 2.53 0.60
CA ALA A 424 16.55 1.96 -0.72
C ALA A 424 15.26 1.41 -1.36
N THR A 425 14.39 0.77 -0.58
CA THR A 425 13.05 0.37 -1.05
C THR A 425 12.22 1.57 -1.47
N CYS A 426 12.17 2.64 -0.66
CA CYS A 426 11.40 3.85 -0.99
C CYS A 426 11.93 4.56 -2.25
N ALA A 427 13.25 4.69 -2.39
CA ALA A 427 13.87 5.24 -3.59
C ALA A 427 13.52 4.44 -4.85
N TRP A 428 13.49 3.11 -4.75
CA TRP A 428 13.06 2.25 -5.86
C TRP A 428 11.57 2.42 -6.18
N LEU A 429 10.70 2.48 -5.17
CA LEU A 429 9.26 2.71 -5.35
C LEU A 429 8.97 4.05 -6.03
N GLU A 430 9.67 5.12 -5.64
CA GLU A 430 9.60 6.42 -6.32
C GLU A 430 9.96 6.29 -7.80
N ALA A 431 11.09 5.66 -8.11
CA ALA A 431 11.55 5.49 -9.48
C ALA A 431 10.57 4.67 -10.35
N GLU A 432 9.98 3.61 -9.80
CA GLU A 432 8.97 2.80 -10.50
C GLU A 432 7.66 3.56 -10.71
N ARG A 433 7.21 4.31 -9.70
CA ARG A 433 6.01 5.16 -9.78
C ARG A 433 6.19 6.25 -10.83
N ASP A 434 7.34 6.93 -10.82
CA ASP A 434 7.63 8.02 -11.75
C ASP A 434 7.79 7.54 -13.19
N ALA A 435 8.20 6.28 -13.37
CA ALA A 435 8.18 5.61 -14.66
C ALA A 435 6.78 5.08 -15.07
N GLY A 436 5.74 5.31 -14.26
CA GLY A 436 4.39 4.83 -14.53
C GLY A 436 4.27 3.31 -14.55
N ARG A 437 5.11 2.60 -13.79
CA ARG A 437 5.08 1.13 -13.74
C ARG A 437 4.35 0.57 -12.52
N ILE A 438 4.16 1.39 -11.49
CA ILE A 438 3.36 1.08 -10.31
C ILE A 438 2.59 2.32 -9.85
N MET A 439 1.58 2.14 -9.01
CA MET A 439 1.03 3.19 -8.17
C MET A 439 1.38 2.93 -6.70
N VAL A 440 1.61 3.99 -5.94
CA VAL A 440 1.79 3.90 -4.48
C VAL A 440 0.61 4.61 -3.83
N MET A 441 -0.09 3.90 -2.96
CA MET A 441 -1.37 4.31 -2.39
C MET A 441 -1.39 4.08 -0.88
N THR A 442 -2.35 4.71 -0.21
CA THR A 442 -2.74 4.32 1.15
C THR A 442 -3.47 2.97 1.12
N ALA A 443 -3.57 2.26 2.25
CA ALA A 443 -4.29 0.98 2.32
C ALA A 443 -5.74 1.14 1.85
N ALA A 444 -6.43 2.22 2.25
CA ALA A 444 -7.77 2.45 1.74
C ALA A 444 -7.81 2.86 0.27
N GLY A 445 -6.85 3.65 -0.21
CA GLY A 445 -6.71 3.94 -1.64
C GLY A 445 -6.56 2.66 -2.47
N GLY A 446 -5.63 1.79 -2.08
CA GLY A 446 -5.41 0.49 -2.73
C GLY A 446 -6.59 -0.47 -2.59
N GLY A 447 -7.32 -0.42 -1.48
CA GLY A 447 -8.58 -1.16 -1.31
C GLY A 447 -9.65 -0.80 -2.34
N PHE A 448 -9.68 0.44 -2.83
CA PHE A 448 -10.59 0.89 -3.89
C PHE A 448 -9.94 0.95 -5.28
N ALA A 449 -8.71 0.47 -5.44
CA ALA A 449 -8.04 0.48 -6.73
C ALA A 449 -8.67 -0.50 -7.72
N ASP A 450 -8.86 -0.05 -8.96
CA ASP A 450 -9.50 -0.79 -10.03
C ASP A 450 -8.59 -0.86 -11.27
N ALA A 451 -8.10 -2.05 -11.58
CA ALA A 451 -7.25 -2.27 -12.75
C ALA A 451 -8.03 -2.22 -14.07
N SER A 452 -9.36 -2.38 -14.05
CA SER A 452 -10.19 -2.46 -15.25
C SER A 452 -10.45 -1.11 -15.91
N HIS A 453 -10.18 0.01 -15.22
CA HIS A 453 -10.29 1.35 -15.79
C HIS A 453 -9.09 2.24 -15.47
N ALA A 454 -8.82 3.22 -16.33
CA ALA A 454 -7.71 4.16 -16.18
C ALA A 454 -8.12 5.53 -15.61
N ARG A 455 -9.42 5.72 -15.34
CA ARG A 455 -9.95 6.99 -14.85
C ARG A 455 -9.79 7.10 -13.33
N ARG A 456 -9.22 8.22 -12.89
CA ARG A 456 -9.33 8.73 -11.52
C ARG A 456 -10.16 10.00 -11.55
N GLU A 457 -10.98 10.22 -10.53
CA GLU A 457 -11.79 11.43 -10.46
C GLU A 457 -10.91 12.63 -10.10
N ASN A 458 -10.82 13.59 -11.02
CA ASN A 458 -10.08 14.83 -10.80
C ASN A 458 -11.02 15.86 -10.19
N LEU A 459 -10.73 16.31 -8.98
CA LEU A 459 -11.52 17.34 -8.30
C LEU A 459 -11.35 18.73 -8.93
N LEU A 460 -10.34 18.91 -9.77
CA LEU A 460 -10.09 20.15 -10.50
C LEU A 460 -10.99 20.25 -11.74
N VAL A 461 -11.56 21.43 -11.94
CA VAL A 461 -12.51 21.68 -13.02
C VAL A 461 -11.77 22.10 -14.28
N ARG A 462 -12.11 21.48 -15.40
CA ARG A 462 -11.52 21.80 -16.71
C ARG A 462 -11.63 23.29 -17.03
N ASP A 463 -10.53 23.85 -17.53
CA ASP A 463 -10.45 25.20 -18.12
C ASP A 463 -10.73 26.38 -17.17
N LEU A 464 -10.80 26.16 -15.85
CA LEU A 464 -11.08 27.21 -14.85
C LEU A 464 -9.85 27.74 -14.11
N TRP A 465 -8.64 27.52 -14.63
CA TRP A 465 -7.43 28.10 -14.04
C TRP A 465 -7.43 29.63 -14.17
N GLN A 466 -6.84 30.34 -13.21
CA GLN A 466 -6.68 31.80 -13.20
C GLN A 466 -5.24 32.15 -12.87
N GLY A 467 -4.66 33.17 -13.50
CA GLY A 467 -3.30 33.62 -13.20
C GLY A 467 -2.82 34.61 -14.25
N SER A 468 -2.07 35.63 -13.83
CA SER A 468 -1.43 36.58 -14.75
C SER A 468 -0.12 36.01 -15.29
N ALA A 469 0.27 36.44 -16.49
CA ALA A 469 1.54 36.07 -17.11
C ALA A 469 1.74 34.56 -17.39
N TRP A 470 0.63 33.84 -17.63
CA TRP A 470 0.58 32.48 -18.17
C TRP A 470 -0.10 32.47 -19.54
N ALA A 471 0.60 31.96 -20.56
CA ALA A 471 0.00 31.64 -21.85
C ALA A 471 -0.57 30.22 -21.81
N ARG A 472 -1.88 30.05 -22.06
CA ARG A 472 -2.59 28.77 -21.88
C ARG A 472 -3.29 28.36 -23.16
N SER A 473 -3.26 27.06 -23.47
CA SER A 473 -3.95 26.46 -24.61
C SER A 473 -4.37 25.02 -24.32
N GLY A 474 -5.35 24.51 -25.08
CA GLY A 474 -5.85 23.14 -24.94
C GLY A 474 -6.69 22.89 -23.68
N SER A 475 -7.10 21.65 -23.48
CA SER A 475 -7.84 21.16 -22.30
C SER A 475 -7.49 19.69 -22.01
N GLY A 476 -7.71 19.20 -20.79
CA GLY A 476 -7.47 17.81 -20.43
C GLY A 476 -6.04 17.34 -20.70
N ARG A 477 -5.86 16.32 -21.56
CA ARG A 477 -4.53 15.80 -21.92
C ARG A 477 -3.72 16.76 -22.79
N ASP A 478 -4.38 17.62 -23.55
CA ASP A 478 -3.75 18.60 -24.46
C ASP A 478 -3.54 19.96 -23.79
N PHE A 479 -3.91 20.09 -22.51
CA PHE A 479 -3.68 21.32 -21.75
C PHE A 479 -2.20 21.67 -21.71
N ARG A 480 -1.89 22.93 -21.95
CA ARG A 480 -0.55 23.49 -21.85
C ARG A 480 -0.61 24.87 -21.23
N ALA A 481 0.25 25.12 -20.25
CA ALA A 481 0.45 26.45 -19.68
C ALA A 481 1.94 26.80 -19.65
N VAL A 482 2.31 27.96 -20.21
CA VAL A 482 3.69 28.45 -20.25
C VAL A 482 3.77 29.74 -19.44
N SER A 483 4.62 29.76 -18.42
CA SER A 483 4.87 30.96 -17.62
C SER A 483 5.99 31.82 -18.20
N THR A 484 5.89 33.13 -17.96
CA THR A 484 6.99 34.08 -18.20
C THR A 484 7.87 34.22 -16.94
N PRO A 485 9.02 34.91 -17.00
CA PRO A 485 9.85 35.18 -15.81
C PRO A 485 9.13 35.96 -14.69
N ARG A 486 8.00 36.61 -15.00
CA ARG A 486 7.20 37.41 -14.05
C ARG A 486 5.92 36.72 -13.59
N ALA A 487 5.71 35.46 -13.98
CA ALA A 487 4.48 34.76 -13.64
C ALA A 487 4.40 34.47 -12.14
N GLY A 488 3.22 34.76 -11.56
CA GLY A 488 2.83 34.24 -10.26
C GLY A 488 2.31 32.81 -10.37
N ALA A 489 1.59 32.36 -9.34
CA ALA A 489 0.89 31.08 -9.41
C ALA A 489 -0.36 31.18 -10.30
N MET A 490 -0.60 30.16 -11.12
CA MET A 490 -1.95 29.86 -11.58
C MET A 490 -2.72 29.17 -10.46
N SER A 491 -4.02 29.40 -10.38
CA SER A 491 -4.85 28.92 -9.29
C SER A 491 -6.25 28.52 -9.73
N GLN A 492 -6.86 27.65 -8.95
CA GLN A 492 -8.25 27.25 -9.10
C GLN A 492 -8.91 27.11 -7.74
N ARG A 493 -10.14 27.61 -7.63
CA ARG A 493 -10.95 27.47 -6.42
C ARG A 493 -11.70 26.14 -6.43
N LEU A 494 -11.67 25.44 -5.30
CA LEU A 494 -12.43 24.24 -5.04
C LEU A 494 -13.50 24.55 -3.99
N LEU A 495 -14.76 24.27 -4.31
CA LEU A 495 -15.86 24.34 -3.33
C LEU A 495 -15.98 23.01 -2.60
N LEU A 496 -15.13 22.81 -1.59
CA LEU A 496 -15.01 21.54 -0.89
C LEU A 496 -16.35 21.12 -0.30
N TYR A 497 -17.03 21.97 0.48
CA TYR A 497 -18.26 21.54 1.18
C TYR A 497 -19.46 21.33 0.25
N THR A 498 -19.73 22.24 -0.69
CA THR A 498 -20.97 22.22 -1.48
C THR A 498 -20.90 21.32 -2.71
N ARG A 499 -19.70 21.06 -3.25
CA ARG A 499 -19.52 20.26 -4.47
C ARG A 499 -18.75 18.97 -4.24
N PHE A 500 -17.79 18.98 -3.33
CA PHE A 500 -16.88 17.87 -3.08
C PHE A 500 -16.90 17.40 -1.62
N GLY A 501 -18.00 17.63 -0.91
CA GLY A 501 -18.10 17.30 0.51
C GLY A 501 -17.98 15.79 0.73
N TRP A 502 -18.32 15.03 -0.30
CA TRP A 502 -18.08 13.61 -0.38
C TRP A 502 -16.59 13.26 -0.29
N ALA A 503 -15.64 14.08 -0.77
CA ALA A 503 -14.20 13.76 -0.85
C ALA A 503 -13.42 13.97 0.46
N MET A 504 -14.05 14.61 1.45
CA MET A 504 -13.40 14.98 2.71
C MET A 504 -12.98 13.76 3.53
N GLY A 505 -11.74 13.80 4.05
CA GLY A 505 -11.12 12.76 4.87
C GLY A 505 -10.22 11.80 4.08
N ALA A 506 -10.35 11.72 2.75
CA ALA A 506 -9.51 10.83 1.94
C ALA A 506 -8.19 11.47 1.51
N ALA A 507 -7.17 10.63 1.38
CA ALA A 507 -5.88 11.00 0.80
C ALA A 507 -6.03 11.29 -0.70
N HIS A 508 -5.37 12.37 -1.13
CA HIS A 508 -5.32 12.85 -2.49
C HIS A 508 -3.89 13.27 -2.85
N GLU A 509 -3.55 13.24 -4.12
CA GLU A 509 -2.35 13.86 -4.66
C GLU A 509 -2.72 14.98 -5.64
N LEU A 510 -2.03 16.12 -5.51
CA LEU A 510 -1.94 17.10 -6.58
C LEU A 510 -0.77 16.74 -7.47
N VAL A 511 -1.05 16.32 -8.70
CA VAL A 511 -0.07 15.92 -9.73
C VAL A 511 0.06 17.01 -10.78
N VAL A 512 1.30 17.39 -11.09
CA VAL A 512 1.64 18.34 -12.16
C VAL A 512 2.77 17.77 -12.99
N LEU A 513 2.61 17.74 -14.32
CA LEU A 513 3.72 17.48 -15.22
C LEU A 513 4.30 18.81 -15.66
N ALA A 514 5.58 19.05 -15.35
CA ALA A 514 6.24 20.31 -15.68
C ALA A 514 7.64 20.09 -16.25
N ARG A 515 8.09 21.07 -17.04
CA ARG A 515 9.45 21.16 -17.59
C ARG A 515 9.93 22.59 -17.61
N ALA A 516 11.24 22.78 -17.62
CA ALA A 516 11.86 24.09 -17.76
C ALA A 516 13.07 24.04 -18.70
N GLN A 517 13.41 25.18 -19.30
CA GLN A 517 14.61 25.33 -20.15
C GLN A 517 15.85 25.74 -19.33
N SER A 518 15.63 26.30 -18.15
CA SER A 518 16.64 26.63 -17.15
C SER A 518 16.17 26.09 -15.79
N THR A 519 17.10 25.81 -14.89
CA THR A 519 16.74 25.35 -13.54
C THR A 519 15.91 26.42 -12.85
N THR A 520 14.70 26.06 -12.40
CA THR A 520 13.75 26.98 -11.78
C THR A 520 13.03 26.29 -10.61
N SER A 521 12.15 27.02 -9.92
CA SER A 521 11.30 26.47 -8.87
C SER A 521 9.87 26.26 -9.35
N LEU A 522 9.25 25.17 -8.89
CA LEU A 522 7.81 24.92 -8.99
C LEU A 522 7.25 24.84 -7.57
N MET A 523 6.26 25.67 -7.26
CA MET A 523 5.49 25.59 -6.02
C MET A 523 4.14 24.96 -6.31
N LEU A 524 3.82 23.89 -5.57
CA LEU A 524 2.49 23.31 -5.48
C LEU A 524 1.89 23.68 -4.13
N SER A 525 0.64 24.11 -4.10
CA SER A 525 -0.04 24.42 -2.85
C SER A 525 -1.54 24.10 -2.93
N VAL A 526 -2.08 23.61 -1.82
CA VAL A 526 -3.52 23.51 -1.58
C VAL A 526 -3.76 24.15 -0.22
N GLU A 527 -4.57 25.19 -0.17
CA GLU A 527 -4.79 25.99 1.04
C GLU A 527 -6.27 26.35 1.20
N GLN A 528 -6.70 26.65 2.42
CA GLN A 528 -8.01 27.22 2.66
C GLN A 528 -8.11 28.60 2.01
N LEU A 529 -9.19 28.82 1.24
CA LEU A 529 -9.42 30.12 0.62
C LEU A 529 -9.72 31.18 1.69
N GLY A 530 -8.88 32.21 1.75
CA GLY A 530 -9.07 33.37 2.63
C GLY A 530 -8.54 33.20 4.06
N ASN A 531 -8.08 32.00 4.45
CA ASN A 531 -7.46 31.76 5.75
C ASN A 531 -6.43 30.61 5.66
N PRO A 532 -5.30 30.81 4.95
CA PRO A 532 -4.28 29.77 4.79
C PRO A 532 -3.64 29.34 6.12
N ASP A 533 -3.69 30.19 7.16
CA ASP A 533 -3.16 29.88 8.50
C ASP A 533 -3.96 28.77 9.21
N ASN A 534 -5.23 28.56 8.84
CA ASN A 534 -6.02 27.45 9.40
C ASN A 534 -5.71 26.10 8.76
N TRP A 535 -5.40 26.09 7.45
CA TRP A 535 -5.02 24.87 6.73
C TRP A 535 -4.32 25.22 5.42
N CYS A 536 -3.09 24.72 5.25
CA CYS A 536 -2.30 24.87 4.03
C CYS A 536 -1.27 23.74 3.93
N SER A 537 -1.18 23.14 2.74
CA SER A 537 -0.07 22.28 2.37
C SER A 537 0.63 22.90 1.16
N THR A 538 1.94 23.10 1.27
CA THR A 538 2.76 23.71 0.21
C THR A 538 4.08 22.98 0.10
N ARG A 539 4.51 22.72 -1.14
CA ARG A 539 5.84 22.17 -1.44
C ARG A 539 6.45 22.87 -2.63
N THR A 540 7.72 23.21 -2.50
CA THR A 540 8.55 23.78 -3.57
C THR A 540 9.51 22.72 -4.08
N PHE A 541 9.57 22.59 -5.40
CA PHE A 541 10.42 21.65 -6.12
C PHE A 541 11.42 22.42 -6.96
N THR A 542 12.60 21.82 -7.15
CA THR A 542 13.53 22.25 -8.19
C THR A 542 13.16 21.56 -9.50
N VAL A 543 12.89 22.34 -10.54
CA VAL A 543 12.63 21.84 -11.89
C VAL A 543 13.94 21.90 -12.68
N PRO A 544 14.48 20.77 -13.17
CA PRO A 544 15.69 20.77 -13.98
C PRO A 544 15.48 21.55 -15.29
N GLY A 545 16.49 22.33 -15.67
CA GLY A 545 16.54 23.01 -16.98
C GLY A 545 16.91 22.10 -18.14
N ASP A 546 16.44 20.84 -18.16
CA ASP A 546 16.80 19.85 -19.17
C ASP A 546 15.77 19.73 -20.31
N GLY A 547 14.71 20.55 -20.26
CA GLY A 547 13.62 20.55 -21.24
C GLY A 547 12.74 19.30 -21.22
N LYS A 548 12.96 18.36 -20.29
CA LYS A 548 12.19 17.12 -20.16
C LYS A 548 11.03 17.31 -19.20
N LEU A 549 9.96 16.56 -19.45
CA LEU A 549 8.79 16.53 -18.59
C LEU A 549 9.08 15.68 -17.36
N HIS A 550 8.85 16.26 -16.19
CA HIS A 550 8.97 15.60 -14.90
C HIS A 550 7.62 15.65 -14.18
N THR A 551 7.35 14.65 -13.33
CA THR A 551 6.11 14.60 -12.54
C THR A 551 6.37 15.11 -11.13
N TYR A 552 5.55 16.05 -10.66
CA TYR A 552 5.62 16.63 -9.33
C TYR A 552 4.33 16.34 -8.56
N ARG A 553 4.46 16.00 -7.28
CA ARG A 553 3.35 15.53 -6.44
C ARG A 553 3.33 16.20 -5.08
N LEU A 554 2.16 16.68 -4.68
CA LEU A 554 1.87 17.11 -3.32
C LEU A 554 0.78 16.20 -2.75
N ASN A 555 1.16 15.36 -1.79
CA ASN A 555 0.24 14.45 -1.09
C ASN A 555 -0.46 15.23 0.03
N ILE A 556 -1.77 15.05 0.16
CA ILE A 556 -2.60 15.69 1.18
C ILE A 556 -3.74 14.76 1.59
N ALA A 557 -4.32 14.95 2.77
CA ALA A 557 -5.67 14.49 3.06
C ALA A 557 -6.62 15.68 3.07
N LEU A 558 -7.77 15.56 2.40
CA LEU A 558 -8.75 16.63 2.41
C LEU A 558 -9.36 16.75 3.81
N PRO A 559 -9.39 17.93 4.44
CA PRO A 559 -9.88 18.07 5.80
C PRO A 559 -11.38 17.76 5.88
N ARG A 560 -11.81 17.05 6.94
CA ARG A 560 -13.24 16.89 7.29
C ARG A 560 -13.87 18.08 7.99
N ASP A 561 -13.05 19.06 8.35
CA ASP A 561 -13.46 20.24 9.09
C ASP A 561 -14.35 21.14 8.21
N ARG A 562 -15.62 21.25 8.60
CA ARG A 562 -16.62 22.07 7.91
C ARG A 562 -16.29 23.57 7.96
N SER A 563 -15.34 24.01 8.79
CA SER A 563 -14.82 25.38 8.78
C SER A 563 -13.98 25.69 7.53
N ILE A 564 -13.68 24.70 6.70
CA ILE A 564 -12.94 24.82 5.43
C ILE A 564 -13.89 24.59 4.24
N PRO A 565 -14.80 25.54 3.94
CA PRO A 565 -15.81 25.35 2.90
C PRO A 565 -15.22 25.43 1.49
N GLN A 566 -14.07 26.10 1.34
CA GLN A 566 -13.43 26.38 0.06
C GLN A 566 -11.91 26.27 0.20
N MET A 567 -11.29 25.72 -0.83
CA MET A 567 -9.85 25.66 -0.97
C MET A 567 -9.41 26.35 -2.26
N ILE A 568 -8.14 26.69 -2.34
CA ILE A 568 -7.50 27.14 -3.57
C ILE A 568 -6.27 26.27 -3.83
N VAL A 569 -6.22 25.72 -5.04
CA VAL A 569 -5.06 25.00 -5.55
C VAL A 569 -4.21 25.98 -6.33
N ARG A 570 -2.90 25.98 -6.09
CA ARG A 570 -1.92 26.83 -6.76
C ARG A 570 -0.79 26.02 -7.35
N VAL A 571 -0.39 26.41 -8.54
CA VAL A 571 0.76 25.88 -9.27
C VAL A 571 1.52 27.08 -9.83
N GLY A 572 2.77 27.27 -9.44
CA GLY A 572 3.48 28.51 -9.75
C GLY A 572 4.99 28.38 -9.83
N GLY A 573 5.59 29.23 -10.66
CA GLY A 573 7.04 29.33 -10.84
C GLY A 573 7.39 30.02 -12.16
N PRO A 574 8.53 30.74 -12.22
CA PRO A 574 8.96 31.40 -13.45
C PRO A 574 9.50 30.38 -14.46
N ASP A 575 9.34 30.68 -15.74
CA ASP A 575 9.93 29.92 -16.86
C ASP A 575 9.60 28.42 -16.91
N LEU A 576 8.37 28.08 -16.51
CA LEU A 576 7.80 26.74 -16.51
C LEU A 576 6.94 26.51 -17.75
N THR A 577 6.96 25.28 -18.25
CA THR A 577 5.90 24.74 -19.10
C THR A 577 5.22 23.59 -18.37
N ILE A 578 3.91 23.71 -18.16
CA ILE A 578 3.04 22.67 -17.63
C ILE A 578 2.34 21.98 -18.80
N GLU A 579 2.34 20.65 -18.82
CA GLU A 579 1.71 19.83 -19.85
C GLU A 579 0.73 18.85 -19.23
N GLY A 580 -0.43 18.67 -19.86
CA GLY A 580 -1.55 18.00 -19.22
C GLY A 580 -2.12 18.83 -18.06
N GLU A 581 -3.41 18.70 -17.87
CA GLU A 581 -4.09 19.43 -16.82
C GLU A 581 -3.64 18.94 -15.43
N PRO A 582 -3.32 19.84 -14.47
CA PRO A 582 -3.06 19.42 -13.10
C PRO A 582 -4.23 18.60 -12.55
N GLN A 583 -3.89 17.60 -11.74
CA GLN A 583 -4.87 16.66 -11.23
C GLN A 583 -4.85 16.66 -9.72
N LEU A 584 -6.01 16.84 -9.07
CA LEU A 584 -6.19 16.54 -7.66
C LEU A 584 -7.05 15.27 -7.57
N VAL A 585 -6.42 14.14 -7.32
CA VAL A 585 -7.01 12.80 -7.46
C VAL A 585 -6.77 11.97 -6.21
N ALA A 586 -7.67 11.04 -5.89
CA ALA A 586 -7.54 10.16 -4.73
C ALA A 586 -6.39 9.15 -4.88
N ILE A 587 -5.77 8.78 -3.75
CA ILE A 587 -4.66 7.83 -3.61
C ILE A 587 -4.75 6.98 -2.34
#